data_AF-A0A3D8WZ39-F1
#
_entry.id   AF-A0A3D8WZ39-F1
#
_cell.length_a   1.000
_cell.length_b   1.000
_cell.length_c   1.000
_cell.angle_alpha   90.00
_cell.angle_beta   90.00
_cell.angle_gamma   90.00
#
_symmetry.space_group_name_H-M   'P 1'
#
loop_
_entity.id
_entity.type
_entity.pdbx_description
1 polymer ?
#
loop_
_entity_poly.entity_id
_entity_poly.type
_entity_poly.pdbx_seq_one_letter_code
_entity_poly.pdbx_strand_id
1 'polypeptide(L)'
;MIHTGESQKKYDENRQKVERGNAEKYKEKLAKQQKLFVRDRLALLFDDGKYEEDGMFANNKAEGLPADGVVTAIGKVNGETVCVMANDSTVKAGSWGARTVEKIIRIQEVAEKLHVPLLYLVDSAGARITDQLDMFPNRRGAGRIFHNQVKLSGVIPQICLLFGPSAAGGAYIPAFCDIVVMVDGNASMYLGSPRMAEAVIGEKVTLEEMGGAHMHCSVSGCGDVLAYSEEEAISYAKSYLTYFPQNYQEKPKVQKAKEPKQTKDLVELIPENQNVPFDIYEAIDTLIDEGSFFEVKKLFAAELVTGLARIDGKVVGIIANQPKVKGGVLFVDSADKGAKFIQLCDAFHIPLLFLADVPGFMIGTKVERAGIIRHGAKLIAAMSSATVPKISVVMRKAYGAGLYAMAGPAFEPDCCLALPTAQIAVMGPEAAVNAVYSNKINEIEDLKERFMFVKQKQQEYKEHIDIYTLASELIIDDIVPANELRRTLIDRFRLYETKNVTFSRRKHPVYPV
;
A
#
# COMPACT_ATOMS: atom_id res chain seq x y z
N MET A 1 -12.98 59.96 1.50
CA MET A 1 -12.08 58.80 1.72
C MET A 1 -12.80 57.84 2.66
N ILE A 2 -13.38 56.76 2.15
CA ILE A 2 -13.98 55.73 3.02
C ILE A 2 -12.81 54.95 3.62
N HIS A 3 -12.59 55.12 4.92
CA HIS A 3 -11.44 54.54 5.61
C HIS A 3 -11.45 53.01 5.54
N THR A 4 -10.29 52.42 5.30
CA THR A 4 -10.03 50.96 5.23
C THR A 4 -10.37 50.20 6.51
N GLY A 5 -10.60 50.90 7.64
CA GLY A 5 -10.85 50.30 8.96
C GLY A 5 -12.16 49.49 9.07
N GLU A 6 -13.27 49.93 8.47
CA GLU A 6 -14.53 49.16 8.52
C GLU A 6 -14.45 47.86 7.72
N SER A 7 -13.79 47.91 6.56
CA SER A 7 -13.57 46.72 5.72
C SER A 7 -12.64 45.73 6.40
N GLN A 8 -11.59 46.21 7.08
CA GLN A 8 -10.68 45.38 7.86
C GLN A 8 -11.40 44.70 9.03
N LYS A 9 -12.18 45.46 9.82
CA LYS A 9 -12.96 44.91 10.95
C LYS A 9 -13.91 43.80 10.48
N LYS A 10 -14.64 44.04 9.38
CA LYS A 10 -15.53 43.03 8.79
C LYS A 10 -14.77 41.80 8.31
N TYR A 11 -13.58 41.97 7.76
CA TYR A 11 -12.71 40.85 7.38
C TYR A 11 -12.31 40.03 8.62
N ASP A 12 -11.83 40.68 9.68
CA ASP A 12 -11.38 40.01 10.91
C ASP A 12 -12.53 39.23 11.58
N GLU A 13 -13.73 39.83 11.65
CA GLU A 13 -14.94 39.17 12.17
C GLU A 13 -15.32 37.92 11.36
N ASN A 14 -15.34 38.01 10.03
CA ASN A 14 -15.65 36.86 9.17
C ASN A 14 -14.56 35.78 9.25
N ARG A 15 -13.29 36.19 9.31
CA ARG A 15 -12.15 35.28 9.41
C ARG A 15 -12.24 34.47 10.71
N GLN A 16 -12.40 35.14 11.85
CA GLN A 16 -12.56 34.46 13.15
C GLN A 16 -13.76 33.50 13.15
N LYS A 17 -14.89 33.89 12.54
CA LYS A 17 -16.07 33.01 12.43
C LYS A 17 -15.77 31.75 11.62
N VAL A 18 -15.05 31.85 10.51
CA VAL A 18 -14.69 30.70 9.69
C VAL A 18 -13.64 29.82 10.36
N GLU A 19 -12.63 30.42 11.01
CA GLU A 19 -11.57 29.67 11.71
C GLU A 19 -12.12 28.82 12.85
N ARG A 20 -13.07 29.36 13.62
CA ARG A 20 -13.74 28.63 14.71
C ARG A 20 -14.64 27.49 14.22
N GLY A 21 -15.03 27.49 12.93
CA GLY A 21 -15.94 26.50 12.37
C GLY A 21 -17.22 26.38 13.20
N ASN A 22 -17.70 25.15 13.41
CA ASN A 22 -18.70 24.85 14.43
C ASN A 22 -18.08 24.16 15.65
N ALA A 23 -16.78 24.33 15.89
CA ALA A 23 -16.01 23.54 16.86
C ALA A 23 -16.59 23.63 18.28
N GLU A 24 -16.98 24.82 18.75
CA GLU A 24 -17.58 25.00 20.08
C GLU A 24 -18.85 24.17 20.29
N LYS A 25 -19.74 24.15 19.29
CA LYS A 25 -20.98 23.36 19.31
C LYS A 25 -20.71 21.85 19.36
N TYR A 26 -19.62 21.40 18.74
CA TYR A 26 -19.27 19.99 18.60
C TYR A 26 -18.16 19.52 19.57
N LYS A 27 -17.63 20.41 20.42
CA LYS A 27 -16.47 20.16 21.28
C LYS A 27 -16.63 18.91 22.15
N GLU A 28 -17.76 18.79 22.86
CA GLU A 28 -18.03 17.62 23.70
C GLU A 28 -18.18 16.33 22.89
N LYS A 29 -18.77 16.42 21.69
CA LYS A 29 -18.94 15.26 20.81
C LYS A 29 -17.58 14.78 20.28
N LEU A 30 -16.74 15.70 19.81
CA LEU A 30 -15.40 15.40 19.32
C LEU A 30 -14.55 14.78 20.42
N ALA A 31 -14.58 15.33 21.63
CA ALA A 31 -13.86 14.77 22.79
C ALA A 31 -14.32 13.34 23.13
N LYS A 32 -15.64 13.09 23.14
CA LYS A 32 -16.21 11.75 23.39
C LYS A 32 -15.82 10.74 22.30
N GLN A 33 -15.62 11.20 21.06
CA GLN A 33 -15.19 10.37 19.93
C GLN A 33 -13.67 10.30 19.78
N GLN A 34 -12.91 10.98 20.64
CA GLN A 34 -11.46 11.13 20.53
C GLN A 34 -11.02 11.64 19.14
N LYS A 35 -11.76 12.61 18.61
CA LYS A 35 -11.51 13.22 17.30
C LYS A 35 -10.98 14.64 17.45
N LEU A 36 -10.03 14.99 16.60
CA LEU A 36 -9.51 16.36 16.51
C LEU A 36 -10.41 17.21 15.60
N PHE A 37 -10.41 18.51 15.84
CA PHE A 37 -10.98 19.47 14.91
C PHE A 37 -10.09 19.58 13.67
N VAL A 38 -10.69 19.88 12.51
CA VAL A 38 -9.99 19.84 11.21
C VAL A 38 -8.72 20.69 11.17
N ARG A 39 -8.74 21.89 11.79
CA ARG A 39 -7.56 22.78 11.80
C ARG A 39 -6.48 22.33 12.78
N ASP A 40 -6.86 21.60 13.82
CA ASP A 40 -5.90 20.97 14.74
C ASP A 40 -5.16 19.84 14.02
N ARG A 41 -5.86 19.05 13.19
CA ARG A 41 -5.23 18.05 12.31
C ARG A 41 -4.20 18.69 11.37
N LEU A 42 -4.55 19.83 10.76
CA LEU A 42 -3.63 20.57 9.88
C LEU A 42 -2.42 21.12 10.65
N ALA A 43 -2.64 21.65 11.86
CA ALA A 43 -1.55 22.16 12.71
C ALA A 43 -0.56 21.06 13.12
N LEU A 44 -1.03 19.83 13.34
CA LEU A 44 -0.17 18.67 13.61
C LEU A 44 0.59 18.17 12.36
N LEU A 45 -0.08 18.21 11.20
CA LEU A 45 0.47 17.73 9.95
C LEU A 45 1.61 18.63 9.48
N PHE A 46 1.33 19.92 9.30
CA PHE A 46 2.27 20.87 8.71
C PHE A 46 3.40 21.26 9.66
N ASP A 47 4.57 21.56 9.09
CA ASP A 47 5.74 22.04 9.82
C ASP A 47 5.41 23.36 10.53
N ASP A 48 5.72 23.43 11.82
CA ASP A 48 5.34 24.52 12.75
C ASP A 48 3.83 24.84 12.78
N GLY A 49 2.97 23.96 12.26
CA GLY A 49 1.54 24.22 12.08
C GLY A 49 1.22 25.32 11.07
N LYS A 50 2.14 25.66 10.16
CA LYS A 50 1.98 26.77 9.20
C LYS A 50 1.52 26.29 7.83
N TYR A 51 0.48 26.93 7.31
CA TYR A 51 -0.08 26.66 5.98
C TYR A 51 -0.86 27.86 5.47
N GLU A 52 -1.04 27.90 4.16
CA GLU A 52 -1.92 28.84 3.46
C GLU A 52 -3.23 28.14 3.10
N GLU A 53 -4.37 28.75 3.42
CA GLU A 53 -5.69 28.21 3.09
C GLU A 53 -6.32 28.93 1.90
N ASP A 54 -6.73 28.14 0.90
CA ASP A 54 -7.50 28.63 -0.23
C ASP A 54 -9.01 28.46 -0.03
N GLY A 55 -9.79 29.45 -0.49
CA GLY A 55 -11.25 29.36 -0.49
C GLY A 55 -11.89 29.34 0.90
N MET A 56 -11.20 29.89 1.91
CA MET A 56 -11.65 29.99 3.30
C MET A 56 -13.08 30.54 3.43
N PHE A 57 -13.39 31.65 2.74
CA PHE A 57 -14.69 32.31 2.82
C PHE A 57 -15.80 31.67 1.96
N ALA A 58 -15.62 30.43 1.48
CA ALA A 58 -16.68 29.70 0.80
C ALA A 58 -17.93 29.61 1.69
N ASN A 59 -19.09 29.94 1.12
CA ASN A 59 -20.37 30.00 1.82
C ASN A 59 -20.40 30.91 3.07
N ASN A 60 -19.54 31.94 3.16
CA ASN A 60 -19.48 32.84 4.33
C ASN A 60 -20.81 33.57 4.66
N LYS A 61 -21.72 33.71 3.68
CA LYS A 61 -23.07 34.28 3.89
C LYS A 61 -24.09 33.27 4.42
N ALA A 62 -23.84 31.97 4.26
CA ALA A 62 -24.74 30.92 4.71
C ALA A 62 -24.45 30.57 6.17
N GLU A 63 -25.50 30.41 6.97
CA GLU A 63 -25.37 30.08 8.38
C GLU A 63 -24.92 28.62 8.58
N GLY A 64 -23.96 28.40 9.48
CA GLY A 64 -23.48 27.07 9.84
C GLY A 64 -22.72 26.32 8.74
N LEU A 65 -22.30 27.00 7.66
CA LEU A 65 -21.51 26.44 6.55
C LEU A 65 -20.12 27.10 6.38
N PRO A 66 -19.32 27.33 7.46
CA PRO A 66 -17.99 27.90 7.31
C PRO A 66 -17.13 27.03 6.39
N ALA A 67 -16.43 27.68 5.46
CA ALA A 67 -15.61 27.05 4.41
C ALA A 67 -16.32 25.96 3.57
N ASP A 68 -17.65 25.90 3.63
CA ASP A 68 -18.49 24.80 3.13
C ASP A 68 -18.04 23.39 3.58
N GLY A 69 -17.51 23.26 4.80
CA GLY A 69 -17.19 21.96 5.40
C GLY A 69 -15.94 21.26 4.86
N VAL A 70 -15.08 21.99 4.16
CA VAL A 70 -13.74 21.51 3.76
C VAL A 70 -12.72 22.63 3.86
N VAL A 71 -11.57 22.32 4.44
CA VAL A 71 -10.38 23.18 4.43
C VAL A 71 -9.44 22.64 3.35
N THR A 72 -8.94 23.54 2.50
CA THR A 72 -7.95 23.20 1.46
C THR A 72 -6.71 24.03 1.70
N ALA A 73 -5.57 23.38 1.87
CA ALA A 73 -4.36 24.02 2.37
C ALA A 73 -3.12 23.64 1.56
N ILE A 74 -2.16 24.55 1.54
CA ILE A 74 -0.82 24.35 0.99
C ILE A 74 0.17 24.69 2.09
N GLY A 75 1.13 23.82 2.34
CA GLY A 75 2.12 24.03 3.39
C GLY A 75 3.30 23.10 3.23
N LYS A 76 4.10 22.97 4.28
CA LYS A 76 5.27 22.08 4.29
C LYS A 76 5.11 20.92 5.24
N VAL A 77 5.57 19.74 4.82
CA VAL A 77 5.73 18.55 5.65
C VAL A 77 7.13 18.02 5.44
N ASN A 78 7.94 17.95 6.51
CA ASN A 78 9.36 17.60 6.45
C ASN A 78 10.17 18.48 5.48
N GLY A 79 9.82 19.78 5.41
CA GLY A 79 10.45 20.77 4.54
C GLY A 79 9.91 20.80 3.11
N GLU A 80 9.13 19.80 2.70
CA GLU A 80 8.60 19.64 1.36
C GLU A 80 7.19 20.19 1.22
N THR A 81 6.87 20.81 0.08
CA THR A 81 5.54 21.33 -0.18
C THR A 81 4.53 20.19 -0.34
N VAL A 82 3.35 20.32 0.27
CA VAL A 82 2.23 19.41 0.05
C VAL A 82 0.93 20.18 -0.07
N CYS A 83 -0.01 19.62 -0.81
CA CYS A 83 -1.40 20.06 -0.84
C CYS A 83 -2.26 19.17 0.06
N VAL A 84 -3.28 19.75 0.67
CA VAL A 84 -4.17 19.05 1.60
C VAL A 84 -5.62 19.41 1.33
N MET A 85 -6.47 18.38 1.26
CA MET A 85 -7.92 18.48 1.40
C MET A 85 -8.29 17.90 2.75
N ALA A 86 -9.03 18.64 3.58
CA ALA A 86 -9.42 18.18 4.91
C ALA A 86 -10.90 18.47 5.21
N ASN A 87 -11.69 17.43 5.47
CA ASN A 87 -13.10 17.59 5.81
C ASN A 87 -13.28 18.13 7.22
N ASP A 88 -14.27 19.01 7.38
CA ASP A 88 -14.75 19.47 8.68
C ASP A 88 -16.07 18.77 9.01
N SER A 89 -16.01 17.72 9.84
CA SER A 89 -17.20 16.99 10.27
C SER A 89 -18.12 17.79 11.19
N THR A 90 -17.68 18.94 11.72
CA THR A 90 -18.54 19.86 12.49
C THR A 90 -19.49 20.66 11.59
N VAL A 91 -19.24 20.68 10.27
CA VAL A 91 -20.05 21.39 9.28
C VAL A 91 -20.86 20.37 8.48
N LYS A 92 -22.14 20.20 8.84
CA LYS A 92 -23.06 19.24 8.19
C LYS A 92 -22.45 17.84 8.02
N ALA A 93 -21.74 17.34 9.03
CA ALA A 93 -21.04 16.05 9.00
C ALA A 93 -20.03 15.90 7.85
N GLY A 94 -19.39 17.01 7.44
CA GLY A 94 -18.41 17.03 6.34
C GLY A 94 -19.04 16.76 4.97
N SER A 95 -20.38 16.83 4.86
CA SER A 95 -21.08 16.52 3.61
C SER A 95 -20.74 17.50 2.49
N TRP A 96 -20.59 16.96 1.28
CA TRP A 96 -20.17 17.72 0.12
C TRP A 96 -21.31 18.56 -0.45
N GLY A 97 -21.19 19.88 -0.33
CA GLY A 97 -21.97 20.85 -1.09
C GLY A 97 -21.26 21.26 -2.39
N ALA A 98 -21.91 22.13 -3.18
CA ALA A 98 -21.34 22.59 -4.45
C ALA A 98 -20.00 23.33 -4.28
N ARG A 99 -19.81 24.08 -3.19
CA ARG A 99 -18.53 24.78 -2.92
C ARG A 99 -17.51 23.86 -2.29
N THR A 100 -17.92 22.85 -1.52
CA THR A 100 -17.05 21.74 -1.09
C THR A 100 -16.36 21.11 -2.30
N VAL A 101 -17.16 20.67 -3.29
CA VAL A 101 -16.63 20.01 -4.50
C VAL A 101 -15.71 20.93 -5.29
N GLU A 102 -16.11 22.18 -5.52
CA GLU A 102 -15.26 23.14 -6.24
C GLU A 102 -13.93 23.38 -5.52
N LYS A 103 -13.90 23.46 -4.18
CA LYS A 103 -12.65 23.56 -3.42
C LYS A 103 -11.77 22.32 -3.59
N ILE A 104 -12.33 21.12 -3.52
CA ILE A 104 -11.59 19.86 -3.70
C ILE A 104 -10.98 19.79 -5.10
N ILE A 105 -11.75 20.11 -6.14
CA ILE A 105 -11.26 20.12 -7.52
C ILE A 105 -10.11 21.13 -7.68
N ARG A 106 -10.25 22.33 -7.10
CA ARG A 106 -9.22 23.37 -7.19
C ARG A 106 -7.92 22.96 -6.53
N ILE A 107 -7.96 22.34 -5.33
CA ILE A 107 -6.72 21.91 -4.67
C ILE A 107 -6.05 20.75 -5.41
N GLN A 108 -6.81 19.84 -6.03
CA GLN A 108 -6.27 18.83 -6.94
C GLN A 108 -5.57 19.46 -8.15
N GLU A 109 -6.19 20.47 -8.77
CA GLU A 109 -5.61 21.21 -9.89
C GLU A 109 -4.35 22.00 -9.50
N VAL A 110 -4.25 22.45 -8.24
CA VAL A 110 -3.04 23.07 -7.70
C VAL A 110 -1.94 22.03 -7.51
N ALA A 111 -2.25 20.90 -6.86
CA ALA A 111 -1.29 19.81 -6.68
C ALA A 111 -0.75 19.30 -8.03
N GLU A 112 -1.61 19.19 -9.04
CA GLU A 112 -1.23 18.86 -10.41
C GLU A 112 -0.20 19.85 -10.99
N LYS A 113 -0.47 21.16 -10.88
CA LYS A 113 0.41 22.18 -11.46
C LYS A 113 1.75 22.27 -10.74
N LEU A 114 1.74 22.09 -9.43
CA LEU A 114 2.94 22.16 -8.60
C LEU A 114 3.75 20.85 -8.61
N HIS A 115 3.16 19.74 -9.06
CA HIS A 115 3.75 18.39 -8.97
C HIS A 115 4.18 18.04 -7.54
N VAL A 116 3.27 18.25 -6.58
CA VAL A 116 3.49 17.99 -5.15
C VAL A 116 2.48 16.98 -4.62
N PRO A 117 2.82 16.22 -3.55
CA PRO A 117 1.91 15.26 -2.93
C PRO A 117 0.58 15.89 -2.50
N LEU A 118 -0.48 15.10 -2.54
CA LEU A 118 -1.82 15.49 -2.10
C LEU A 118 -2.34 14.54 -1.01
N LEU A 119 -2.61 15.10 0.17
CA LEU A 119 -3.18 14.38 1.30
C LEU A 119 -4.68 14.67 1.40
N TYR A 120 -5.48 13.61 1.53
CA TYR A 120 -6.92 13.65 1.76
C TYR A 120 -7.20 13.24 3.20
N LEU A 121 -7.57 14.21 4.04
CA LEU A 121 -7.97 14.01 5.43
C LEU A 121 -9.51 13.88 5.46
N VAL A 122 -9.97 12.64 5.34
CA VAL A 122 -11.37 12.32 5.07
C VAL A 122 -12.16 12.10 6.36
N ASP A 123 -13.28 12.81 6.46
CA ASP A 123 -14.23 12.73 7.57
C ASP A 123 -15.59 13.27 7.12
N SER A 124 -16.28 12.51 6.27
CA SER A 124 -17.44 12.99 5.50
C SER A 124 -18.56 11.96 5.39
N ALA A 125 -19.78 12.40 5.65
CA ALA A 125 -21.00 11.63 5.41
C ALA A 125 -21.39 11.48 3.92
N GLY A 126 -20.55 11.95 2.99
CA GLY A 126 -20.79 11.88 1.54
C GLY A 126 -21.52 13.11 1.00
N ALA A 127 -22.40 12.92 0.01
CA ALA A 127 -23.05 14.04 -0.69
C ALA A 127 -24.08 14.77 0.20
N ARG A 128 -24.11 16.10 0.13
CA ARG A 128 -25.19 16.89 0.70
C ARG A 128 -26.39 16.85 -0.24
N ILE A 129 -27.36 15.99 0.06
CA ILE A 129 -28.50 15.67 -0.82
C ILE A 129 -29.32 16.91 -1.23
N THR A 130 -29.39 17.92 -0.38
CA THR A 130 -30.09 19.19 -0.69
C THR A 130 -29.46 19.97 -1.85
N ASP A 131 -28.17 19.73 -2.13
CA ASP A 131 -27.37 20.47 -3.12
C ASP A 131 -27.10 19.60 -4.36
N GLN A 132 -27.84 18.50 -4.55
CA GLN A 132 -27.52 17.43 -5.50
C GLN A 132 -27.33 17.94 -6.95
N LEU A 133 -28.17 18.86 -7.42
CA LEU A 133 -28.11 19.36 -8.80
C LEU A 133 -26.83 20.15 -9.08
N ASP A 134 -26.39 20.93 -8.10
CA ASP A 134 -25.21 21.78 -8.24
C ASP A 134 -23.92 20.99 -7.98
N MET A 135 -23.97 20.01 -7.07
CA MET A 135 -22.82 19.25 -6.59
C MET A 135 -22.53 17.99 -7.43
N PHE A 136 -23.54 17.28 -7.95
CA PHE A 136 -23.35 15.92 -8.49
C PHE A 136 -23.17 15.85 -10.02
N PRO A 137 -24.17 16.16 -10.86
CA PRO A 137 -24.16 15.80 -12.28
C PRO A 137 -23.33 16.75 -13.17
N ASN A 138 -22.90 17.90 -12.64
CA ASN A 138 -22.21 18.92 -13.42
C ASN A 138 -20.82 18.46 -13.90
N ARG A 139 -20.28 19.10 -14.95
CA ARG A 139 -18.92 18.81 -15.46
C ARG A 139 -17.81 19.04 -14.43
N ARG A 140 -18.06 19.94 -13.47
CA ARG A 140 -17.25 20.16 -12.26
C ARG A 140 -17.98 19.69 -10.99
N GLY A 141 -18.85 18.70 -11.13
CA GLY A 141 -19.50 18.01 -10.01
C GLY A 141 -18.59 16.95 -9.38
N ALA A 142 -19.11 16.21 -8.40
CA ALA A 142 -18.33 15.28 -7.59
C ALA A 142 -17.55 14.23 -8.42
N GLY A 143 -18.07 13.81 -9.57
CA GLY A 143 -17.37 12.92 -10.48
C GLY A 143 -16.01 13.44 -10.98
N ARG A 144 -15.82 14.77 -11.02
CA ARG A 144 -14.55 15.39 -11.42
C ARG A 144 -13.43 15.15 -10.40
N ILE A 145 -13.77 14.96 -9.12
CA ILE A 145 -12.80 14.63 -8.06
C ILE A 145 -12.11 13.31 -8.40
N PHE A 146 -12.87 12.28 -8.76
CA PHE A 146 -12.34 10.96 -9.10
C PHE A 146 -11.60 10.97 -10.44
N HIS A 147 -12.12 11.69 -11.44
CA HIS A 147 -11.41 11.88 -12.70
C HIS A 147 -10.01 12.47 -12.48
N ASN A 148 -9.89 13.47 -11.59
CA ASN A 148 -8.61 14.05 -11.24
C ASN A 148 -7.73 13.06 -10.46
N GLN A 149 -8.25 12.29 -9.50
CA GLN A 149 -7.47 11.27 -8.78
C GLN A 149 -6.87 10.23 -9.73
N VAL A 150 -7.65 9.76 -10.71
CA VAL A 150 -7.17 8.82 -11.74
C VAL A 150 -6.08 9.48 -12.59
N LYS A 151 -6.25 10.75 -12.97
CA LYS A 151 -5.24 11.50 -13.73
C LYS A 151 -3.93 11.71 -12.95
N LEU A 152 -4.03 11.87 -11.63
CA LEU A 152 -2.90 12.11 -10.73
C LEU A 152 -2.21 10.82 -10.26
N SER A 153 -2.85 9.66 -10.43
CA SER A 153 -2.30 8.36 -10.03
C SER A 153 -0.97 8.09 -10.73
N GLY A 154 0.07 7.80 -9.95
CA GLY A 154 1.44 7.62 -10.44
C GLY A 154 2.13 8.90 -10.93
N VAL A 155 1.52 10.09 -10.78
CA VAL A 155 2.13 11.39 -11.10
C VAL A 155 2.61 12.08 -9.83
N ILE A 156 1.75 12.17 -8.83
CA ILE A 156 2.07 12.67 -7.49
C ILE A 156 1.61 11.64 -6.44
N PRO A 157 2.29 11.52 -5.29
CA PRO A 157 1.78 10.70 -4.20
C PRO A 157 0.42 11.20 -3.69
N GLN A 158 -0.56 10.30 -3.61
CA GLN A 158 -1.91 10.55 -3.12
C GLN A 158 -2.16 9.72 -1.85
N ILE A 159 -2.30 10.39 -0.71
CA ILE A 159 -2.39 9.74 0.61
C ILE A 159 -3.75 10.01 1.23
N CYS A 160 -4.46 8.97 1.68
CA CYS A 160 -5.69 9.13 2.45
C CYS A 160 -5.44 8.88 3.94
N LEU A 161 -5.80 9.85 4.78
CA LEU A 161 -5.98 9.70 6.22
C LEU A 161 -7.48 9.70 6.50
N LEU A 162 -8.03 8.54 6.82
CA LEU A 162 -9.45 8.37 7.09
C LEU A 162 -9.70 8.45 8.59
N PHE A 163 -10.24 9.59 9.03
CA PHE A 163 -10.54 9.88 10.43
C PHE A 163 -12.00 9.63 10.81
N GLY A 164 -12.83 9.29 9.84
CA GLY A 164 -14.27 9.18 10.03
C GLY A 164 -14.95 8.43 8.89
N PRO A 165 -16.26 8.62 8.73
CA PRO A 165 -16.99 8.04 7.63
C PRO A 165 -16.47 8.52 6.27
N SER A 166 -16.56 7.64 5.29
CA SER A 166 -16.43 7.92 3.87
C SER A 166 -17.46 7.08 3.12
N ALA A 167 -18.65 7.67 2.95
CA ALA A 167 -19.82 6.95 2.49
C ALA A 167 -20.07 7.12 0.98
N ALA A 168 -20.63 6.08 0.35
CA ALA A 168 -21.07 6.05 -1.04
C ALA A 168 -19.97 6.51 -2.01
N GLY A 169 -20.22 7.59 -2.78
CA GLY A 169 -19.20 8.16 -3.66
C GLY A 169 -17.93 8.60 -2.93
N GLY A 170 -18.05 9.03 -1.67
CA GLY A 170 -16.91 9.40 -0.83
C GLY A 170 -15.89 8.27 -0.66
N ALA A 171 -16.36 7.01 -0.59
CA ALA A 171 -15.52 5.83 -0.42
C ALA A 171 -14.50 5.65 -1.57
N TYR A 172 -14.75 6.24 -2.74
CA TYR A 172 -13.80 6.21 -3.84
C TYR A 172 -12.60 7.15 -3.66
N ILE A 173 -12.68 8.19 -2.80
CA ILE A 173 -11.49 9.01 -2.51
C ILE A 173 -10.37 8.14 -1.91
N PRO A 174 -10.60 7.40 -0.80
CA PRO A 174 -9.61 6.46 -0.30
C PRO A 174 -9.21 5.40 -1.33
N ALA A 175 -10.17 4.83 -2.07
CA ALA A 175 -9.89 3.73 -2.99
C ALA A 175 -8.95 4.11 -4.16
N PHE A 176 -8.93 5.37 -4.58
CA PHE A 176 -8.00 5.89 -5.59
C PHE A 176 -6.68 6.43 -5.03
N CYS A 177 -6.48 6.41 -3.71
CA CYS A 177 -5.21 6.80 -3.10
C CYS A 177 -4.19 5.67 -3.13
N ASP A 178 -2.91 6.05 -3.14
CA ASP A 178 -1.78 5.13 -3.13
C ASP A 178 -1.72 4.36 -1.81
N ILE A 179 -2.04 5.05 -0.70
CA ILE A 179 -2.14 4.48 0.63
C ILE A 179 -3.36 5.02 1.40
N VAL A 180 -4.00 4.15 2.17
CA VAL A 180 -5.14 4.45 3.04
C VAL A 180 -4.84 4.08 4.48
N VAL A 181 -4.67 5.10 5.33
CA VAL A 181 -4.53 4.97 6.77
C VAL A 181 -5.89 5.18 7.42
N MET A 182 -6.37 4.20 8.19
CA MET A 182 -7.68 4.22 8.82
C MET A 182 -7.52 4.25 10.34
N VAL A 183 -8.20 5.20 10.99
CA VAL A 183 -8.21 5.29 12.46
C VAL A 183 -9.24 4.31 13.05
N ASP A 184 -8.77 3.42 13.90
CA ASP A 184 -9.58 2.39 14.55
C ASP A 184 -10.74 2.98 15.36
N GLY A 185 -11.90 2.31 15.31
CA GLY A 185 -13.15 2.75 15.94
C GLY A 185 -13.81 4.01 15.35
N ASN A 186 -13.10 4.81 14.56
CA ASN A 186 -13.60 6.07 13.99
C ASN A 186 -13.82 5.99 12.48
N ALA A 187 -12.86 5.43 11.75
CA ALA A 187 -12.87 5.36 10.31
C ALA A 187 -13.88 4.32 9.81
N SER A 188 -14.62 4.68 8.76
CA SER A 188 -15.39 3.70 8.01
C SER A 188 -15.53 4.05 6.54
N MET A 189 -15.60 3.06 5.66
CA MET A 189 -15.96 3.26 4.27
C MET A 189 -16.95 2.20 3.80
N TYR A 190 -17.94 2.60 3.01
CA TYR A 190 -18.94 1.68 2.47
C TYR A 190 -19.72 2.36 1.34
N LEU A 191 -20.24 1.56 0.40
CA LEU A 191 -21.10 2.08 -0.67
C LEU A 191 -22.51 2.43 -0.16
N GLY A 192 -23.04 1.61 0.75
CA GLY A 192 -24.30 1.84 1.44
C GLY A 192 -24.10 1.64 2.94
N SER A 193 -24.78 2.43 3.77
CA SER A 193 -24.66 2.30 5.23
C SER A 193 -25.37 1.05 5.75
N PRO A 194 -25.08 0.59 6.98
CA PRO A 194 -25.79 -0.56 7.57
C PRO A 194 -27.31 -0.38 7.57
N ARG A 195 -27.77 0.85 7.85
CA ARG A 195 -29.19 1.20 7.77
C ARG A 195 -29.77 1.04 6.37
N MET A 196 -28.99 1.34 5.34
CA MET A 196 -29.41 1.16 3.94
C MET A 196 -29.47 -0.33 3.57
N ALA A 197 -28.50 -1.12 3.99
CA ALA A 197 -28.52 -2.57 3.75
C ALA A 197 -29.71 -3.24 4.45
N GLU A 198 -29.99 -2.90 5.71
CA GLU A 198 -31.17 -3.43 6.42
C GLU A 198 -32.47 -3.05 5.69
N ALA A 199 -32.60 -1.81 5.24
CA ALA A 199 -33.80 -1.33 4.56
C ALA A 199 -34.01 -1.93 3.16
N VAL A 200 -32.93 -2.22 2.41
CA VAL A 200 -33.02 -2.64 1.00
C VAL A 200 -32.94 -4.15 0.83
N ILE A 201 -32.08 -4.83 1.60
CA ILE A 201 -31.82 -6.28 1.46
C ILE A 201 -32.06 -7.07 2.75
N GLY A 202 -32.44 -6.41 3.86
CA GLY A 202 -32.74 -7.07 5.13
C GLY A 202 -31.52 -7.53 5.94
N GLU A 203 -30.30 -7.17 5.51
CA GLU A 203 -29.07 -7.51 6.19
C GLU A 203 -28.87 -6.62 7.42
N LYS A 204 -28.74 -7.24 8.60
CA LYS A 204 -28.46 -6.55 9.86
C LYS A 204 -27.02 -6.77 10.26
N VAL A 205 -26.22 -5.73 10.15
CA VAL A 205 -24.79 -5.73 10.50
C VAL A 205 -24.43 -4.42 11.18
N THR A 206 -23.35 -4.44 11.94
CA THR A 206 -22.80 -3.23 12.55
C THR A 206 -21.98 -2.42 11.53
N LEU A 207 -21.67 -1.16 11.88
CA LEU A 207 -20.79 -0.32 11.06
C LEU A 207 -19.37 -0.88 10.97
N GLU A 208 -18.87 -1.47 12.05
CA GLU A 208 -17.54 -2.10 12.07
C GLU A 208 -17.49 -3.33 11.17
N GLU A 209 -18.49 -4.21 11.25
CA GLU A 209 -18.58 -5.40 10.39
C GLU A 209 -18.72 -5.05 8.91
N MET A 210 -19.50 -4.00 8.59
CA MET A 210 -19.75 -3.60 7.21
C MET A 210 -18.57 -2.86 6.57
N GLY A 211 -17.93 -1.96 7.32
CA GLY A 211 -17.06 -0.96 6.72
C GLY A 211 -16.03 -0.37 7.69
N GLY A 212 -15.76 -1.03 8.81
CA GLY A 212 -14.84 -0.54 9.83
C GLY A 212 -13.36 -0.60 9.42
N ALA A 213 -12.53 0.11 10.18
CA ALA A 213 -11.09 0.18 9.94
C ALA A 213 -10.42 -1.20 10.00
N HIS A 214 -10.75 -2.00 11.01
CA HIS A 214 -10.15 -3.31 11.20
C HIS A 214 -10.57 -4.26 10.07
N MET A 215 -11.85 -4.27 9.71
CA MET A 215 -12.36 -5.05 8.58
C MET A 215 -11.64 -4.69 7.28
N HIS A 216 -11.49 -3.40 6.98
CA HIS A 216 -10.83 -2.98 5.74
C HIS A 216 -9.33 -3.29 5.70
N CYS A 217 -8.65 -3.23 6.84
CA CYS A 217 -7.22 -3.51 6.93
C CYS A 217 -6.89 -5.01 6.97
N SER A 218 -7.85 -5.88 7.33
CA SER A 218 -7.60 -7.32 7.51
C SER A 218 -8.38 -8.25 6.57
N VAL A 219 -9.53 -7.83 6.06
CA VAL A 219 -10.44 -8.67 5.25
C VAL A 219 -10.55 -8.19 3.82
N SER A 220 -11.01 -6.95 3.58
CA SER A 220 -11.24 -6.49 2.20
C SER A 220 -9.98 -6.00 1.49
N GLY A 221 -8.96 -5.59 2.25
CA GLY A 221 -7.76 -4.96 1.69
C GLY A 221 -8.00 -3.56 1.13
N CYS A 222 -9.10 -2.86 1.42
CA CYS A 222 -9.23 -1.44 1.07
C CYS A 222 -8.40 -0.53 1.99
N GLY A 223 -8.23 -0.93 3.25
CA GLY A 223 -7.33 -0.26 4.20
C GLY A 223 -5.91 -0.80 4.06
N ASP A 224 -4.93 0.09 4.15
CA ASP A 224 -3.51 -0.29 4.09
C ASP A 224 -2.87 -0.31 5.49
N VAL A 225 -3.37 0.52 6.39
CA VAL A 225 -2.77 0.76 7.71
C VAL A 225 -3.88 1.01 8.73
N LEU A 226 -3.83 0.28 9.84
CA LEU A 226 -4.67 0.52 11.00
C LEU A 226 -3.88 1.41 11.98
N ALA A 227 -4.38 2.61 12.25
CA ALA A 227 -3.84 3.52 13.26
C ALA A 227 -4.81 3.59 14.45
N TYR A 228 -4.31 3.79 15.66
CA TYR A 228 -5.12 3.81 16.88
C TYR A 228 -5.48 5.23 17.34
N SER A 229 -4.96 6.25 16.66
CA SER A 229 -5.28 7.65 16.91
C SER A 229 -5.09 8.50 15.64
N GLU A 230 -5.68 9.70 15.64
CA GLU A 230 -5.49 10.65 14.53
C GLU A 230 -4.05 11.16 14.47
N GLU A 231 -3.41 11.33 15.63
CA GLU A 231 -2.01 11.71 15.79
C GLU A 231 -1.07 10.66 15.20
N GLU A 232 -1.32 9.38 15.48
CA GLU A 232 -0.57 8.27 14.89
C GLU A 232 -0.73 8.23 13.37
N ALA A 233 -1.96 8.40 12.86
CA ALA A 233 -2.21 8.43 11.42
C ALA A 233 -1.49 9.60 10.72
N ILE A 234 -1.49 10.79 11.34
CA ILE A 234 -0.75 11.96 10.83
C ILE A 234 0.76 11.69 10.87
N SER A 235 1.29 11.17 11.97
CA SER A 235 2.70 10.80 12.10
C SER A 235 3.13 9.75 11.06
N TYR A 236 2.26 8.79 10.79
CA TYR A 236 2.45 7.79 9.74
C TYR A 236 2.56 8.44 8.36
N ALA A 237 1.64 9.34 7.99
CA ALA A 237 1.72 10.04 6.70
C ALA A 237 3.00 10.86 6.55
N LYS A 238 3.43 11.57 7.60
CA LYS A 238 4.69 12.32 7.60
C LYS A 238 5.88 11.39 7.37
N SER A 239 5.90 10.23 8.01
CA SER A 239 6.97 9.24 7.86
C SER A 239 6.96 8.58 6.47
N TYR A 240 5.77 8.22 5.98
CA TYR A 240 5.57 7.62 4.66
C TYR A 240 6.11 8.51 3.55
N LEU A 241 5.83 9.81 3.58
CA LEU A 241 6.33 10.78 2.59
C LEU A 241 7.86 10.82 2.50
N THR A 242 8.60 10.41 3.54
CA THR A 242 10.07 10.37 3.47
C THR A 242 10.63 9.30 2.54
N TYR A 243 9.80 8.33 2.13
CA TYR A 243 10.17 7.25 1.22
C TYR A 243 9.84 7.56 -0.25
N PHE A 244 9.11 8.65 -0.52
CA PHE A 244 8.67 9.02 -1.86
C PHE A 244 9.35 10.31 -2.35
N PRO A 245 9.55 10.46 -3.66
CA PRO A 245 9.79 11.76 -4.26
C PRO A 245 8.52 12.63 -4.18
N GLN A 246 8.66 13.93 -4.52
CA GLN A 246 7.50 14.81 -4.65
C GLN A 246 6.55 14.38 -5.80
N ASN A 247 7.12 13.78 -6.85
CA ASN A 247 6.41 13.36 -8.05
C ASN A 247 7.24 12.33 -8.84
N TYR A 248 6.64 11.79 -9.90
CA TYR A 248 7.21 10.76 -10.78
C TYR A 248 8.45 11.20 -11.59
N GLN A 249 8.86 12.46 -11.58
CA GLN A 249 10.03 12.94 -12.34
C GLN A 249 11.32 12.84 -11.53
N GLU A 250 11.21 12.58 -10.23
CA GLU A 250 12.32 12.57 -9.29
C GLU A 250 12.48 11.18 -8.65
N LYS A 251 13.67 10.93 -8.09
CA LYS A 251 13.94 9.74 -7.28
C LYS A 251 13.78 10.06 -5.79
N PRO A 252 13.45 9.07 -4.93
CA PRO A 252 13.45 9.26 -3.49
C PRO A 252 14.77 9.84 -2.96
N LYS A 253 14.68 10.69 -1.94
CA LYS A 253 15.86 11.30 -1.32
C LYS A 253 16.70 10.27 -0.56
N VAL A 254 18.01 10.34 -0.77
CA VAL A 254 18.98 9.55 0.00
C VAL A 254 19.10 10.12 1.42
N GLN A 255 19.08 9.26 2.41
CA GLN A 255 19.32 9.61 3.82
C GLN A 255 20.68 9.10 4.28
N LYS A 256 21.09 9.51 5.49
CA LYS A 256 22.30 8.96 6.11
C LYS A 256 22.11 7.46 6.33
N ALA A 257 23.03 6.66 5.77
CA ALA A 257 23.05 5.22 5.96
C ALA A 257 23.20 4.85 7.43
N LYS A 258 22.59 3.72 7.81
CA LYS A 258 22.76 3.09 9.13
C LYS A 258 23.12 1.62 8.94
N GLU A 259 23.83 1.06 9.91
CA GLU A 259 24.02 -0.38 9.99
C GLU A 259 22.69 -1.10 10.21
N PRO A 260 22.59 -2.39 9.83
CA PRO A 260 21.39 -3.18 10.07
C PRO A 260 21.24 -3.50 11.55
N LYS A 261 20.02 -3.87 11.94
CA LYS A 261 19.72 -4.31 13.31
C LYS A 261 20.20 -5.75 13.50
N GLN A 262 21.50 -5.94 13.62
CA GLN A 262 22.08 -7.30 13.66
C GLN A 262 21.86 -7.95 15.03
N THR A 263 20.85 -8.81 15.11
CA THR A 263 20.58 -9.64 16.30
C THR A 263 21.04 -11.09 16.12
N LYS A 264 21.07 -11.58 14.88
CA LYS A 264 21.56 -12.88 14.43
C LYS A 264 22.11 -12.76 13.02
N ASP A 265 22.90 -13.73 12.61
CA ASP A 265 23.38 -13.84 11.23
C ASP A 265 22.29 -14.42 10.32
N LEU A 266 22.23 -13.96 9.06
CA LEU A 266 21.18 -14.40 8.13
C LEU A 266 21.25 -15.91 7.86
N VAL A 267 22.46 -16.49 7.86
CA VAL A 267 22.66 -17.94 7.70
C VAL A 267 22.00 -18.76 8.82
N GLU A 268 21.92 -18.22 10.05
CA GLU A 268 21.32 -18.91 11.20
C GLU A 268 19.79 -18.84 11.18
N LEU A 269 19.24 -17.86 10.46
CA LEU A 269 17.80 -17.61 10.38
C LEU A 269 17.09 -18.56 9.40
N ILE A 270 17.77 -19.06 8.38
CA ILE A 270 17.16 -19.81 7.27
C ILE A 270 17.43 -21.31 7.45
N PRO A 271 16.43 -22.11 7.87
CA PRO A 271 16.63 -23.53 8.09
C PRO A 271 16.81 -24.28 6.77
N GLU A 272 17.81 -25.17 6.73
CA GLU A 272 18.01 -26.09 5.59
C GLU A 272 16.79 -26.99 5.33
N ASN A 273 16.11 -27.41 6.40
CA ASN A 273 14.86 -28.14 6.27
C ASN A 273 13.75 -27.17 5.85
N GLN A 274 13.35 -27.28 4.59
CA GLN A 274 12.31 -26.45 3.99
C GLN A 274 10.96 -26.49 4.75
N ASN A 275 10.67 -27.55 5.51
CA ASN A 275 9.43 -27.68 6.27
C ASN A 275 9.45 -26.92 7.61
N VAL A 276 10.62 -26.42 8.03
CA VAL A 276 10.74 -25.55 9.21
C VAL A 276 10.58 -24.09 8.77
N PRO A 277 9.55 -23.37 9.25
CA PRO A 277 9.36 -21.96 8.92
C PRO A 277 10.38 -21.07 9.66
N PHE A 278 10.64 -19.89 9.09
CA PHE A 278 11.40 -18.83 9.75
C PHE A 278 10.69 -17.50 9.57
N ASP A 279 11.09 -16.49 10.34
CA ASP A 279 10.51 -15.17 10.24
C ASP A 279 11.20 -14.32 9.17
N ILE A 280 10.46 -13.92 8.14
CA ILE A 280 11.03 -13.04 7.13
C ILE A 280 11.35 -11.65 7.68
N TYR A 281 10.70 -11.20 8.77
CA TYR A 281 11.04 -9.93 9.41
C TYR A 281 12.45 -9.96 10.02
N GLU A 282 12.83 -11.08 10.66
CA GLU A 282 14.19 -11.24 11.19
C GLU A 282 15.22 -11.17 10.06
N ALA A 283 14.94 -11.77 8.91
CA ALA A 283 15.82 -11.71 7.74
C ALA A 283 15.90 -10.28 7.16
N ILE A 284 14.76 -9.60 6.98
CA ILE A 284 14.72 -8.21 6.51
C ILE A 284 15.54 -7.29 7.41
N ASP A 285 15.43 -7.42 8.74
CA ASP A 285 16.18 -6.61 9.72
C ASP A 285 17.71 -6.75 9.58
N THR A 286 18.22 -7.87 9.06
CA THR A 286 19.65 -8.05 8.76
C THR A 286 20.09 -7.34 7.46
N LEU A 287 19.15 -7.01 6.58
CA LEU A 287 19.44 -6.50 5.24
C LEU A 287 19.24 -5.00 5.09
N ILE A 288 18.41 -4.39 5.92
CA ILE A 288 18.01 -2.98 5.80
C ILE A 288 18.71 -2.11 6.85
N ASP A 289 18.72 -0.79 6.63
CA ASP A 289 19.18 0.19 7.59
C ASP A 289 18.28 0.18 8.84
N GLU A 290 18.87 0.18 10.04
CA GLU A 290 18.12 0.05 11.29
C GLU A 290 16.99 1.08 11.44
N GLY A 291 15.80 0.57 11.77
CA GLY A 291 14.59 1.38 12.00
C GLY A 291 13.97 1.96 10.73
N SER A 292 14.36 1.47 9.54
CA SER A 292 13.82 1.94 8.26
C SER A 292 12.65 1.12 7.71
N PHE A 293 12.31 -0.04 8.29
CA PHE A 293 11.22 -0.84 7.77
C PHE A 293 9.88 -0.14 7.98
N PHE A 294 9.14 0.05 6.90
CA PHE A 294 7.85 0.71 6.85
C PHE A 294 6.85 -0.20 6.13
N GLU A 295 6.21 -1.05 6.91
CA GLU A 295 5.33 -2.09 6.40
C GLU A 295 4.01 -1.52 5.87
N VAL A 296 3.54 -2.06 4.74
CA VAL A 296 2.26 -1.73 4.11
C VAL A 296 1.37 -2.96 4.11
N LYS A 297 0.09 -2.80 4.47
CA LYS A 297 -0.90 -3.89 4.53
C LYS A 297 -0.53 -5.03 5.50
N LYS A 298 0.02 -4.70 6.67
CA LYS A 298 0.44 -5.68 7.68
C LYS A 298 -0.63 -6.70 8.06
N LEU A 299 -1.88 -6.25 8.17
CA LEU A 299 -2.99 -7.09 8.62
C LEU A 299 -3.67 -7.88 7.48
N PHE A 300 -3.30 -7.63 6.21
CA PHE A 300 -3.92 -8.24 5.03
C PHE A 300 -2.92 -9.14 4.30
N ALA A 301 -3.32 -10.38 4.00
CA ALA A 301 -2.48 -11.37 3.32
C ALA A 301 -1.07 -11.50 3.92
N ALA A 302 -1.00 -11.81 5.21
CA ALA A 302 0.25 -11.82 6.00
C ALA A 302 1.29 -12.87 5.53
N GLU A 303 0.91 -13.80 4.66
CA GLU A 303 1.83 -14.70 3.95
C GLU A 303 2.76 -14.00 2.94
N LEU A 304 2.46 -12.76 2.54
CA LEU A 304 3.31 -11.92 1.71
C LEU A 304 3.52 -10.57 2.39
N VAL A 305 4.76 -10.28 2.75
CA VAL A 305 5.18 -9.00 3.33
C VAL A 305 5.49 -8.02 2.21
N THR A 306 4.97 -6.80 2.34
CA THR A 306 5.28 -5.67 1.46
C THR A 306 5.64 -4.48 2.32
N GLY A 307 6.76 -3.83 2.06
CA GLY A 307 7.18 -2.70 2.87
C GLY A 307 8.28 -1.89 2.21
N LEU A 308 8.38 -0.62 2.58
CA LEU A 308 9.47 0.26 2.19
C LEU A 308 10.57 0.15 3.23
N ALA A 309 11.82 0.26 2.80
CA ALA A 309 12.98 0.28 3.69
C ALA A 309 14.06 1.17 3.11
N ARG A 310 15.21 1.26 3.80
CA ARG A 310 16.43 1.81 3.23
C ARG A 310 17.56 0.79 3.27
N ILE A 311 18.41 0.80 2.25
CA ILE A 311 19.68 0.07 2.20
C ILE A 311 20.75 1.08 1.77
N ASP A 312 21.77 1.31 2.61
CA ASP A 312 22.81 2.33 2.38
C ASP A 312 22.18 3.73 2.17
N GLY A 313 21.18 4.05 2.98
CA GLY A 313 20.46 5.32 2.93
C GLY A 313 19.48 5.49 1.76
N LYS A 314 19.41 4.54 0.82
CA LYS A 314 18.54 4.62 -0.37
C LYS A 314 17.27 3.81 -0.18
N VAL A 315 16.14 4.34 -0.64
CA VAL A 315 14.84 3.67 -0.49
C VAL A 315 14.77 2.42 -1.36
N VAL A 316 14.17 1.36 -0.83
CA VAL A 316 13.87 0.11 -1.54
C VAL A 316 12.48 -0.39 -1.14
N GLY A 317 11.72 -0.91 -2.11
CA GLY A 317 10.48 -1.64 -1.89
C GLY A 317 10.75 -3.14 -1.78
N ILE A 318 10.37 -3.74 -0.67
CA ILE A 318 10.60 -5.17 -0.39
C ILE A 318 9.29 -5.93 -0.59
N ILE A 319 9.35 -7.01 -1.38
CA ILE A 319 8.31 -8.03 -1.47
C ILE A 319 8.90 -9.35 -1.00
N ALA A 320 8.36 -9.91 0.07
CA ALA A 320 8.97 -11.07 0.71
C ALA A 320 7.91 -12.08 1.17
N ASN A 321 8.10 -13.36 0.87
CA ASN A 321 7.21 -14.40 1.38
C ASN A 321 7.45 -14.57 2.89
N GLN A 322 6.39 -14.83 3.66
CA GLN A 322 6.47 -15.07 5.11
C GLN A 322 6.23 -16.55 5.41
N PRO A 323 7.30 -17.37 5.59
CA PRO A 323 7.15 -18.81 5.79
C PRO A 323 6.38 -19.18 7.06
N LYS A 324 6.41 -18.34 8.12
CA LYS A 324 5.61 -18.57 9.35
C LYS A 324 4.10 -18.48 9.10
N VAL A 325 3.66 -17.85 8.02
CA VAL A 325 2.24 -17.67 7.70
C VAL A 325 1.90 -18.46 6.44
N LYS A 326 1.13 -19.54 6.60
CA LYS A 326 0.71 -20.43 5.50
C LYS A 326 1.87 -20.93 4.62
N GLY A 327 3.08 -21.02 5.17
CA GLY A 327 4.26 -21.48 4.44
C GLY A 327 4.75 -20.55 3.32
N GLY A 328 4.31 -19.27 3.29
CA GLY A 328 4.65 -18.32 2.23
C GLY A 328 3.92 -18.55 0.88
N VAL A 329 2.89 -19.41 0.86
CA VAL A 329 2.05 -19.70 -0.33
C VAL A 329 1.31 -18.44 -0.79
N LEU A 330 1.17 -18.22 -2.10
CA LEU A 330 0.41 -17.08 -2.64
C LEU A 330 -1.09 -17.38 -2.84
N PHE A 331 -1.95 -16.46 -2.42
CA PHE A 331 -3.41 -16.43 -2.57
C PHE A 331 -3.88 -15.23 -3.41
N VAL A 332 -5.19 -15.16 -3.68
CA VAL A 332 -5.83 -14.02 -4.40
C VAL A 332 -5.48 -12.68 -3.77
N ASP A 333 -5.58 -12.61 -2.44
CA ASP A 333 -5.33 -11.40 -1.66
C ASP A 333 -3.86 -10.99 -1.70
N SER A 334 -2.94 -11.95 -1.53
CA SER A 334 -1.50 -11.68 -1.63
C SER A 334 -1.09 -11.24 -3.04
N ALA A 335 -1.76 -11.75 -4.07
CA ALA A 335 -1.50 -11.36 -5.45
C ALA A 335 -1.90 -9.90 -5.70
N ASP A 336 -3.08 -9.49 -5.23
CA ASP A 336 -3.52 -8.09 -5.32
C ASP A 336 -2.65 -7.16 -4.47
N LYS A 337 -2.29 -7.58 -3.24
CA LYS A 337 -1.37 -6.85 -2.34
C LYS A 337 -0.02 -6.59 -3.02
N GLY A 338 0.62 -7.64 -3.55
CA GLY A 338 1.90 -7.52 -4.22
C GLY A 338 1.82 -6.69 -5.51
N ALA A 339 0.76 -6.87 -6.31
CA ALA A 339 0.57 -6.13 -7.56
C ALA A 339 0.47 -4.61 -7.31
N LYS A 340 -0.37 -4.18 -6.35
CA LYS A 340 -0.51 -2.75 -6.01
C LYS A 340 0.83 -2.18 -5.52
N PHE A 341 1.52 -2.90 -4.65
CA PHE A 341 2.79 -2.42 -4.07
C PHE A 341 3.90 -2.27 -5.12
N ILE A 342 4.00 -3.22 -6.06
CA ILE A 342 4.97 -3.14 -7.16
C ILE A 342 4.68 -1.95 -8.07
N GLN A 343 3.42 -1.75 -8.46
CA GLN A 343 3.02 -0.60 -9.29
C GLN A 343 3.32 0.73 -8.60
N LEU A 344 3.08 0.81 -7.29
CA LEU A 344 3.39 1.98 -6.48
C LEU A 344 4.89 2.28 -6.48
N CYS A 345 5.73 1.28 -6.25
CA CYS A 345 7.18 1.47 -6.23
C CYS A 345 7.71 1.88 -7.62
N ASP A 346 7.24 1.22 -8.68
CA ASP A 346 7.65 1.50 -10.05
C ASP A 346 7.29 2.93 -10.49
N ALA A 347 6.08 3.39 -10.15
CA ALA A 347 5.61 4.74 -10.49
C ALA A 347 6.46 5.87 -9.88
N PHE A 348 7.13 5.61 -8.75
CA PHE A 348 7.88 6.61 -7.99
C PHE A 348 9.37 6.29 -7.86
N HIS A 349 9.92 5.55 -8.83
CA HIS A 349 11.36 5.24 -8.94
C HIS A 349 11.96 4.52 -7.72
N ILE A 350 11.15 3.72 -7.01
CA ILE A 350 11.61 2.94 -5.87
C ILE A 350 12.06 1.57 -6.39
N PRO A 351 13.36 1.20 -6.26
CA PRO A 351 13.86 -0.13 -6.60
C PRO A 351 13.13 -1.23 -5.84
N LEU A 352 13.03 -2.41 -6.44
CA LEU A 352 12.35 -3.57 -5.89
C LEU A 352 13.34 -4.66 -5.49
N LEU A 353 13.18 -5.18 -4.26
CA LEU A 353 13.86 -6.35 -3.75
C LEU A 353 12.84 -7.46 -3.50
N PHE A 354 12.98 -8.57 -4.23
CA PHE A 354 12.19 -9.77 -4.02
C PHE A 354 12.98 -10.75 -3.14
N LEU A 355 12.41 -11.14 -2.01
CA LEU A 355 12.96 -12.18 -1.13
C LEU A 355 12.08 -13.41 -1.21
N ALA A 356 12.48 -14.38 -2.04
CA ALA A 356 11.66 -15.54 -2.38
C ALA A 356 11.90 -16.73 -1.44
N ASP A 357 10.86 -17.11 -0.69
CA ASP A 357 10.69 -18.43 -0.06
C ASP A 357 9.23 -18.88 -0.28
N VAL A 358 8.93 -19.26 -1.52
CA VAL A 358 7.58 -19.49 -2.03
C VAL A 358 7.42 -20.91 -2.59
N PRO A 359 6.48 -21.70 -2.05
CA PRO A 359 6.18 -23.02 -2.58
C PRO A 359 5.26 -23.00 -3.82
N GLY A 360 4.75 -21.82 -4.19
CA GLY A 360 3.86 -21.60 -5.33
C GLY A 360 2.60 -20.81 -4.97
N PHE A 361 1.63 -20.81 -5.87
CA PHE A 361 0.26 -20.36 -5.60
C PHE A 361 -0.54 -21.49 -4.94
N MET A 362 -1.51 -21.11 -4.11
CA MET A 362 -2.44 -22.06 -3.51
C MET A 362 -3.24 -22.76 -4.60
N ILE A 363 -3.44 -24.07 -4.42
CA ILE A 363 -4.32 -24.90 -5.26
C ILE A 363 -5.61 -25.23 -4.52
N GLY A 364 -6.69 -25.48 -5.28
CA GLY A 364 -7.93 -26.04 -4.75
C GLY A 364 -9.18 -25.25 -5.10
N THR A 365 -10.34 -25.90 -4.97
CA THR A 365 -11.61 -25.40 -5.51
C THR A 365 -12.03 -24.02 -4.99
N LYS A 366 -11.68 -23.67 -3.74
CA LYS A 366 -12.00 -22.35 -3.16
C LYS A 366 -11.25 -21.22 -3.85
N VAL A 367 -9.93 -21.36 -4.05
CA VAL A 367 -9.10 -20.33 -4.68
C VAL A 367 -9.34 -20.26 -6.19
N GLU A 368 -9.65 -21.39 -6.82
CA GLU A 368 -10.09 -21.42 -8.22
C GLU A 368 -11.39 -20.63 -8.42
N ARG A 369 -12.40 -20.84 -7.56
CA ARG A 369 -13.67 -20.08 -7.60
C ARG A 369 -13.50 -18.59 -7.29
N ALA A 370 -12.52 -18.24 -6.45
CA ALA A 370 -12.17 -16.85 -6.20
C ALA A 370 -11.42 -16.21 -7.40
N GLY A 371 -10.90 -17.01 -8.33
CA GLY A 371 -10.19 -16.54 -9.51
C GLY A 371 -8.68 -16.40 -9.29
N ILE A 372 -8.04 -17.35 -8.60
CA ILE A 372 -6.59 -17.32 -8.34
C ILE A 372 -5.75 -17.11 -9.60
N ILE A 373 -6.16 -17.64 -10.75
CA ILE A 373 -5.45 -17.47 -12.02
C ILE A 373 -5.42 -15.99 -12.45
N ARG A 374 -6.58 -15.31 -12.49
CA ARG A 374 -6.67 -13.90 -12.92
C ARG A 374 -6.03 -12.95 -11.90
N HIS A 375 -6.10 -13.27 -10.60
CA HIS A 375 -5.42 -12.50 -9.55
C HIS A 375 -3.89 -12.71 -9.57
N GLY A 376 -3.42 -13.95 -9.68
CA GLY A 376 -2.00 -14.26 -9.84
C GLY A 376 -1.40 -13.60 -11.09
N ALA A 377 -2.17 -13.54 -12.18
CA ALA A 377 -1.78 -12.81 -13.38
C ALA A 377 -1.61 -11.30 -13.17
N LYS A 378 -2.32 -10.67 -12.21
CA LYS A 378 -2.08 -9.25 -11.84
C LYS A 378 -0.71 -9.06 -11.22
N LEU A 379 -0.32 -9.92 -10.29
CA LEU A 379 0.99 -9.88 -9.65
C LEU A 379 2.10 -10.06 -10.69
N ILE A 380 1.97 -11.08 -11.54
CA ILE A 380 2.93 -11.34 -12.61
C ILE A 380 2.98 -10.14 -13.58
N ALA A 381 1.83 -9.60 -13.99
CA ALA A 381 1.80 -8.46 -14.90
C ALA A 381 2.49 -7.22 -14.31
N ALA A 382 2.20 -6.88 -13.05
CA ALA A 382 2.83 -5.76 -12.36
C ALA A 382 4.36 -5.93 -12.27
N MET A 383 4.81 -7.13 -11.88
CA MET A 383 6.23 -7.48 -11.73
C MET A 383 6.96 -7.46 -13.08
N SER A 384 6.34 -7.99 -14.14
CA SER A 384 6.86 -7.94 -15.51
C SER A 384 6.97 -6.52 -16.04
N SER A 385 5.96 -5.67 -15.80
CA SER A 385 5.95 -4.31 -16.36
C SER A 385 6.82 -3.31 -15.62
N ALA A 386 7.27 -3.63 -14.40
CA ALA A 386 8.11 -2.75 -13.62
C ALA A 386 9.48 -2.52 -14.29
N THR A 387 9.86 -1.25 -14.40
CA THR A 387 11.04 -0.74 -15.08
C THR A 387 12.12 -0.22 -14.13
N VAL A 388 11.78 0.02 -12.87
CA VAL A 388 12.74 0.26 -11.79
C VAL A 388 13.75 -0.89 -11.68
N PRO A 389 14.91 -0.69 -11.00
CA PRO A 389 15.80 -1.79 -10.68
C PRO A 389 15.08 -2.87 -9.87
N LYS A 390 15.24 -4.14 -10.26
CA LYS A 390 14.65 -5.33 -9.65
C LYS A 390 15.76 -6.30 -9.31
N ILE A 391 15.92 -6.65 -8.05
CA ILE A 391 16.79 -7.75 -7.63
C ILE A 391 15.93 -8.84 -7.03
N SER A 392 16.10 -10.07 -7.51
CA SER A 392 15.48 -11.25 -6.94
C SER A 392 16.50 -12.04 -6.14
N VAL A 393 16.16 -12.41 -4.92
CA VAL A 393 16.96 -13.26 -4.05
C VAL A 393 16.14 -14.49 -3.70
N VAL A 394 16.52 -15.64 -4.26
CA VAL A 394 15.94 -16.92 -3.87
C VAL A 394 16.60 -17.37 -2.57
N MET A 395 15.87 -17.25 -1.47
CA MET A 395 16.37 -17.55 -0.13
C MET A 395 16.35 -19.05 0.15
N ARG A 396 15.26 -19.71 -0.23
CA ARG A 396 15.08 -21.14 -0.02
C ARG A 396 14.17 -21.74 -1.09
N LYS A 397 12.85 -21.82 -0.91
CA LYS A 397 11.98 -22.43 -1.94
C LYS A 397 11.60 -21.41 -3.00
N ALA A 398 11.63 -21.79 -4.28
CA ALA A 398 11.00 -21.04 -5.35
C ALA A 398 10.45 -22.02 -6.39
N TYR A 399 9.20 -22.43 -6.18
CA TYR A 399 8.58 -23.48 -6.99
C TYR A 399 7.52 -22.97 -7.96
N GLY A 400 7.53 -23.53 -9.17
CA GLY A 400 6.50 -23.33 -10.19
C GLY A 400 6.18 -21.85 -10.42
N ALA A 401 4.89 -21.51 -10.42
CA ALA A 401 4.45 -20.13 -10.60
C ALA A 401 4.85 -19.18 -9.45
N GLY A 402 5.31 -19.69 -8.29
CA GLY A 402 5.91 -18.88 -7.25
C GLY A 402 7.20 -18.20 -7.71
N LEU A 403 8.03 -18.91 -8.46
CA LEU A 403 9.23 -18.35 -9.11
C LEU A 403 8.84 -17.21 -10.06
N TYR A 404 7.72 -17.36 -10.77
CA TYR A 404 7.24 -16.33 -11.70
C TYR A 404 6.81 -15.07 -10.95
N ALA A 405 6.02 -15.23 -9.89
CA ALA A 405 5.52 -14.11 -9.09
C ALA A 405 6.63 -13.33 -8.38
N MET A 406 7.72 -14.00 -8.00
CA MET A 406 8.83 -13.41 -7.24
C MET A 406 10.03 -13.02 -8.12
N ALA A 407 9.75 -12.58 -9.36
CA ALA A 407 10.74 -12.08 -10.31
C ALA A 407 11.91 -13.05 -10.58
N GLY A 408 11.60 -14.33 -10.82
CA GLY A 408 12.61 -15.31 -11.24
C GLY A 408 13.23 -14.98 -12.61
N PRO A 409 14.22 -15.76 -13.06
CA PRO A 409 15.11 -15.39 -14.17
C PRO A 409 14.42 -14.95 -15.47
N ALA A 410 13.36 -15.67 -15.88
CA ALA A 410 12.62 -15.38 -17.11
C ALA A 410 11.84 -14.06 -17.07
N PHE A 411 11.74 -13.40 -15.92
CA PHE A 411 11.05 -12.14 -15.72
C PHE A 411 12.00 -10.94 -15.61
N GLU A 412 13.23 -11.12 -16.08
CA GLU A 412 14.25 -10.09 -16.25
C GLU A 412 14.43 -9.22 -15.00
N PRO A 413 14.70 -9.82 -13.80
CA PRO A 413 15.35 -9.04 -12.76
C PRO A 413 16.70 -8.55 -13.30
N ASP A 414 17.17 -7.39 -12.84
CA ASP A 414 18.51 -6.91 -13.19
C ASP A 414 19.60 -7.81 -12.60
N CYS A 415 19.25 -8.56 -11.54
CA CYS A 415 20.04 -9.63 -10.98
C CYS A 415 19.14 -10.66 -10.27
N CYS A 416 19.29 -11.94 -10.60
CA CYS A 416 18.73 -13.08 -9.87
C CYS A 416 19.83 -13.76 -9.05
N LEU A 417 19.81 -13.53 -7.75
CA LEU A 417 20.71 -14.10 -6.76
C LEU A 417 20.05 -15.30 -6.09
N ALA A 418 20.86 -16.25 -5.65
CA ALA A 418 20.42 -17.35 -4.80
C ALA A 418 21.28 -17.46 -3.54
N LEU A 419 20.67 -17.84 -2.43
CA LEU A 419 21.42 -18.34 -1.27
C LEU A 419 21.78 -19.82 -1.50
N PRO A 420 22.79 -20.36 -0.79
CA PRO A 420 23.15 -21.78 -0.90
C PRO A 420 21.98 -22.74 -0.55
N THR A 421 21.01 -22.27 0.22
CA THR A 421 19.79 -22.99 0.60
C THR A 421 18.70 -22.98 -0.47
N ALA A 422 18.91 -22.28 -1.59
CA ALA A 422 17.92 -22.12 -2.65
C ALA A 422 17.57 -23.45 -3.35
N GLN A 423 16.29 -23.60 -3.66
CA GLN A 423 15.67 -24.75 -4.31
C GLN A 423 14.71 -24.21 -5.35
N ILE A 424 15.13 -24.21 -6.62
CA ILE A 424 14.32 -23.79 -7.75
C ILE A 424 13.88 -25.03 -8.52
N ALA A 425 12.57 -25.23 -8.66
CA ALA A 425 12.02 -26.38 -9.35
C ALA A 425 10.60 -26.10 -9.86
N VAL A 426 10.06 -26.98 -10.72
CA VAL A 426 8.66 -26.91 -11.15
C VAL A 426 7.70 -27.12 -9.97
N MET A 427 8.08 -28.00 -9.04
CA MET A 427 7.31 -28.32 -7.84
C MET A 427 8.24 -28.88 -6.76
N GLY A 428 7.83 -28.79 -5.48
CA GLY A 428 8.60 -29.36 -4.38
C GLY A 428 8.66 -30.90 -4.45
N PRO A 429 9.69 -31.54 -3.86
CA PRO A 429 9.89 -32.99 -3.96
C PRO A 429 8.68 -33.84 -3.53
N GLU A 430 8.00 -33.42 -2.45
CA GLU A 430 6.83 -34.12 -1.93
C GLU A 430 5.66 -34.10 -2.94
N ALA A 431 5.39 -32.95 -3.56
CA ALA A 431 4.35 -32.80 -4.56
C ALA A 431 4.71 -33.52 -5.87
N ALA A 432 5.98 -33.44 -6.29
CA ALA A 432 6.50 -34.11 -7.48
C ALA A 432 6.29 -35.61 -7.43
N VAL A 433 6.72 -36.23 -6.33
CA VAL A 433 6.67 -37.69 -6.19
C VAL A 433 5.24 -38.19 -6.12
N ASN A 434 4.37 -37.49 -5.38
CA ASN A 434 2.96 -37.86 -5.31
C ASN A 434 2.26 -37.70 -6.66
N ALA A 435 2.60 -36.69 -7.46
CA ALA A 435 2.01 -36.50 -8.78
C ALA A 435 2.49 -37.56 -9.79
N VAL A 436 3.82 -37.76 -9.89
CA VAL A 436 4.43 -38.64 -10.91
C VAL A 436 4.21 -40.11 -10.58
N TYR A 437 4.33 -40.49 -9.30
CA TYR A 437 4.27 -41.88 -8.87
C TYR A 437 2.94 -42.27 -8.21
N SER A 438 1.89 -41.46 -8.33
CA SER A 438 0.58 -41.69 -7.69
C SER A 438 0.08 -43.13 -7.86
N ASN A 439 0.04 -43.62 -9.12
CA ASN A 439 -0.41 -44.98 -9.42
C ASN A 439 0.46 -46.02 -8.72
N LYS A 440 1.79 -45.85 -8.78
CA LYS A 440 2.72 -46.79 -8.17
C LYS A 440 2.65 -46.80 -6.64
N ILE A 441 2.46 -45.64 -6.02
CA ILE A 441 2.28 -45.49 -4.58
C ILE A 441 0.99 -46.20 -4.14
N ASN A 442 -0.09 -46.07 -4.92
CA ASN A 442 -1.38 -46.70 -4.62
C ASN A 442 -1.36 -48.22 -4.81
N GLU A 443 -0.52 -48.75 -5.71
CA GLU A 443 -0.30 -50.19 -5.90
C GLU A 443 0.45 -50.87 -4.74
N ILE A 444 1.25 -50.13 -3.97
CA ILE A 444 2.03 -50.72 -2.87
C ILE A 444 1.13 -50.89 -1.64
N GLU A 445 0.72 -52.12 -1.34
CA GLU A 445 -0.16 -52.43 -0.20
C GLU A 445 0.54 -52.31 1.15
N ASP A 446 1.82 -52.70 1.23
CA ASP A 446 2.58 -52.61 2.47
C ASP A 446 2.92 -51.16 2.82
N LEU A 447 2.51 -50.72 4.00
CA LEU A 447 2.67 -49.33 4.44
C LEU A 447 4.14 -48.93 4.63
N LYS A 448 5.02 -49.86 5.02
CA LYS A 448 6.45 -49.57 5.21
C LYS A 448 7.15 -49.46 3.86
N GLU A 449 6.86 -50.35 2.94
CA GLU A 449 7.36 -50.33 1.57
C GLU A 449 6.91 -49.04 0.87
N ARG A 450 5.63 -48.67 1.00
CA ARG A 450 5.09 -47.43 0.43
C ARG A 450 5.83 -46.21 0.98
N PHE A 451 6.01 -46.13 2.30
CA PHE A 451 6.73 -45.03 2.94
C PHE A 451 8.19 -44.95 2.46
N MET A 452 8.89 -46.09 2.41
CA MET A 452 10.29 -46.15 1.96
C MET A 452 10.43 -45.75 0.49
N PHE A 453 9.51 -46.21 -0.38
CA PHE A 453 9.49 -45.85 -1.79
C PHE A 453 9.29 -44.34 -1.98
N VAL A 454 8.31 -43.74 -1.29
CA VAL A 454 8.06 -42.29 -1.36
C VAL A 454 9.28 -41.52 -0.88
N LYS A 455 9.86 -41.90 0.26
CA LYS A 455 11.04 -41.22 0.83
C LYS A 455 12.24 -41.31 -0.10
N GLN A 456 12.48 -42.48 -0.70
CA GLN A 456 13.55 -42.67 -1.67
C GLN A 456 13.35 -41.77 -2.90
N LYS A 457 12.16 -41.77 -3.50
CA LYS A 457 11.86 -40.94 -4.67
C LYS A 457 11.93 -39.45 -4.37
N GLN A 458 11.57 -39.03 -3.16
CA GLN A 458 11.72 -37.63 -2.73
C GLN A 458 13.19 -37.24 -2.62
N GLN A 459 14.04 -38.14 -2.11
CA GLN A 459 15.48 -37.90 -2.01
C GLN A 459 16.14 -37.84 -3.39
N GLU A 460 15.82 -38.79 -4.29
CA GLU A 460 16.30 -38.77 -5.68
C GLU A 460 15.89 -37.46 -6.39
N TYR A 461 14.63 -37.03 -6.25
CA TYR A 461 14.17 -35.76 -6.83
C TYR A 461 14.90 -34.55 -6.23
N LYS A 462 15.13 -34.55 -4.92
CA LYS A 462 15.85 -33.47 -4.22
C LYS A 462 17.28 -33.33 -4.71
N GLU A 463 17.97 -34.43 -5.00
CA GLU A 463 19.34 -34.43 -5.55
C GLU A 463 19.42 -33.81 -6.95
N HIS A 464 18.32 -33.81 -7.70
CA HIS A 464 18.23 -33.10 -8.99
C HIS A 464 17.96 -31.59 -8.86
N ILE A 465 17.56 -31.11 -7.68
CA ILE A 465 17.39 -29.67 -7.40
C ILE A 465 18.72 -29.13 -6.88
N ASP A 466 19.68 -28.96 -7.79
CA ASP A 466 20.99 -28.40 -7.47
C ASP A 466 21.14 -26.96 -8.00
N ILE A 467 21.33 -26.04 -7.08
CA ILE A 467 21.47 -24.61 -7.39
C ILE A 467 22.78 -24.31 -8.14
N TYR A 468 23.84 -25.09 -7.92
CA TYR A 468 25.13 -24.90 -8.61
C TYR A 468 25.02 -25.28 -10.08
N THR A 469 24.28 -26.34 -10.40
CA THR A 469 23.91 -26.67 -11.78
C THR A 469 23.18 -25.50 -12.45
N LEU A 470 22.17 -24.90 -11.78
CA LEU A 470 21.45 -23.74 -12.35
C LEU A 470 22.37 -22.52 -12.57
N ALA A 471 23.30 -22.24 -11.64
CA ALA A 471 24.28 -21.18 -11.81
C ALA A 471 25.24 -21.47 -12.98
N SER A 472 25.71 -22.72 -13.11
CA SER A 472 26.62 -23.12 -14.20
C SER A 472 25.98 -23.02 -15.59
N GLU A 473 24.67 -23.19 -15.67
CA GLU A 473 23.86 -23.01 -16.88
C GLU A 473 23.41 -21.55 -17.10
N LEU A 474 23.93 -20.60 -16.29
CA LEU A 474 23.62 -19.17 -16.37
C LEU A 474 22.12 -18.85 -16.19
N ILE A 475 21.40 -19.71 -15.47
CA ILE A 475 19.98 -19.49 -15.16
C ILE A 475 19.83 -18.46 -14.04
N ILE A 476 20.75 -18.44 -13.08
CA ILE A 476 20.87 -17.40 -12.05
C ILE A 476 22.23 -16.70 -12.20
N ASP A 477 22.31 -15.45 -11.74
CA ASP A 477 23.52 -14.64 -11.91
C ASP A 477 24.62 -15.00 -10.90
N ASP A 478 24.24 -15.39 -9.68
CA ASP A 478 25.21 -15.68 -8.62
C ASP A 478 24.60 -16.49 -7.46
N ILE A 479 25.46 -17.23 -6.75
CA ILE A 479 25.16 -17.86 -5.46
C ILE A 479 25.93 -17.08 -4.38
N VAL A 480 25.20 -16.37 -3.53
CA VAL A 480 25.78 -15.42 -2.56
C VAL A 480 25.71 -15.99 -1.15
N PRO A 481 26.80 -15.97 -0.36
CA PRO A 481 26.74 -16.30 1.06
C PRO A 481 25.73 -15.42 1.80
N ALA A 482 24.88 -16.00 2.66
CA ALA A 482 23.81 -15.26 3.33
C ALA A 482 24.32 -14.02 4.10
N ASN A 483 25.46 -14.13 4.77
CA ASN A 483 26.05 -13.03 5.54
C ASN A 483 26.67 -11.92 4.66
N GLU A 484 26.92 -12.18 3.38
CA GLU A 484 27.41 -11.19 2.41
C GLU A 484 26.29 -10.55 1.57
N LEU A 485 25.04 -11.01 1.76
CA LEU A 485 23.90 -10.60 0.94
C LEU A 485 23.68 -9.08 0.99
N ARG A 486 23.67 -8.47 2.18
CA ARG A 486 23.47 -7.01 2.30
C ARG A 486 24.52 -6.23 1.50
N ARG A 487 25.79 -6.61 1.58
CA ARG A 487 26.87 -5.94 0.84
C ARG A 487 26.66 -6.09 -0.66
N THR A 488 26.33 -7.29 -1.10
CA THR A 488 26.02 -7.59 -2.50
C THR A 488 24.85 -6.75 -3.01
N LEU A 489 23.78 -6.63 -2.22
CA LEU A 489 22.62 -5.79 -2.56
C LEU A 489 23.00 -4.31 -2.71
N ILE A 490 23.82 -3.77 -1.79
CA ILE A 490 24.32 -2.38 -1.87
C ILE A 490 25.06 -2.15 -3.19
N ASP A 491 26.00 -3.04 -3.52
CA ASP A 491 26.82 -2.90 -4.72
C ASP A 491 25.97 -3.08 -6.00
N ARG A 492 25.06 -4.06 -6.04
CA ARG A 492 24.17 -4.30 -7.18
C ARG A 492 23.18 -3.15 -7.41
N PHE A 493 22.47 -2.68 -6.39
CA PHE A 493 21.57 -1.54 -6.55
C PHE A 493 22.30 -0.29 -7.04
N ARG A 494 23.52 -0.05 -6.55
CA ARG A 494 24.37 1.05 -7.01
C ARG A 494 24.70 0.96 -8.51
N LEU A 495 24.98 -0.23 -9.01
CA LEU A 495 25.26 -0.46 -10.44
C LEU A 495 24.03 -0.23 -11.32
N TYR A 496 22.83 -0.56 -10.83
CA TYR A 496 21.59 -0.44 -11.59
C TYR A 496 20.90 0.94 -11.46
N GLU A 497 21.49 1.90 -10.73
CA GLU A 497 20.89 3.22 -10.51
C GLU A 497 20.64 4.02 -11.79
N THR A 498 21.44 3.80 -12.83
CA THR A 498 21.29 4.48 -14.14
C THR A 498 20.40 3.73 -15.11
N LYS A 499 19.75 2.63 -14.67
CA LYS A 499 18.80 1.86 -15.50
C LYS A 499 17.73 2.80 -16.06
N ASN A 500 17.52 2.71 -17.36
CA ASN A 500 16.44 3.39 -18.06
C ASN A 500 15.89 2.45 -19.14
N VAL A 501 14.63 2.05 -18.98
CA VAL A 501 13.99 1.04 -19.82
C VAL A 501 12.64 1.55 -20.26
N THR A 502 12.35 1.45 -21.57
CA THR A 502 10.99 1.59 -22.08
C THR A 502 10.39 0.19 -22.24
N PHE A 503 9.49 -0.21 -21.34
CA PHE A 503 8.91 -1.56 -21.37
C PHE A 503 8.10 -1.84 -22.66
N SER A 504 7.22 -0.92 -23.07
CA SER A 504 6.40 -1.06 -24.27
C SER A 504 5.85 0.29 -24.75
N ARG A 505 5.40 0.39 -26.02
CA ARG A 505 4.83 1.60 -26.62
C ARG A 505 3.32 1.45 -26.86
N ARG A 506 2.50 1.93 -25.93
CA ARG A 506 1.02 1.88 -25.99
C ARG A 506 0.39 2.91 -25.04
N LYS A 507 -0.92 3.16 -25.16
CA LYS A 507 -1.65 4.06 -24.24
C LYS A 507 -1.64 3.56 -22.79
N HIS A 508 -2.00 2.30 -22.60
CA HIS A 508 -1.93 1.58 -21.33
C HIS A 508 -2.04 0.07 -21.62
N PRO A 509 -1.56 -0.80 -20.72
CA PRO A 509 -1.84 -2.24 -20.78
C PRO A 509 -3.34 -2.54 -20.58
N VAL A 510 -3.72 -3.77 -20.90
CA VAL A 510 -5.00 -4.37 -20.48
C VAL A 510 -4.67 -5.34 -19.35
N TYR A 511 -4.79 -4.89 -18.11
CA TYR A 511 -4.48 -5.73 -16.95
C TYR A 511 -5.56 -6.81 -16.74
N PRO A 512 -5.20 -7.99 -16.23
CA PRO A 512 -6.16 -8.96 -15.70
C PRO A 512 -7.02 -8.32 -14.60
N VAL A 513 -8.32 -8.64 -14.54
CA VAL A 513 -9.27 -8.11 -13.55
C VAL A 513 -9.77 -9.14 -12.58
#